data_AF-A0A920HDE0-F1
#
_entry.id   AF-A0A920HDE0-F1
#
_cell.length_a   1.000
_cell.length_b   1.000
_cell.length_c   1.000
_cell.angle_alpha   90.00
_cell.angle_beta   90.00
_cell.angle_gamma   90.00
#
_symmetry.space_group_name_H-M   'P 1'
#
loop_
_entity.id
_entity.type
_entity.pdbx_description
1 polymer ?
#
loop_
_entity_poly.entity_id
_entity_poly.type
_entity_poly.pdbx_seq_one_letter_code
_entity_poly.pdbx_strand_id
1 'polypeptide(L)'
;MIAQLSGRLVSADLTNLILDVQGVGYLIHATGRTLAQIGQPGDMVTLVTELLVREDSLTLYGFKDTAEQAAFRMLQTVQGVGAKAALSILTTLPADELSQAILAGDKAMVSRADGIGPKLAQRIINELAHKLPASLNTGPAPFDLASAGGLEGCG
;
A
#
# COMPACT_ATOMS: atom_id res chain seq x y z
N MET A 1 13.78 5.13 -5.79
CA MET A 1 12.37 4.89 -5.45
C MET A 1 11.83 3.83 -6.41
N ILE A 2 11.18 2.79 -5.89
CA ILE A 2 10.55 1.74 -6.71
C ILE A 2 9.05 1.95 -6.52
N ALA A 3 8.37 2.49 -7.53
CA ALA A 3 6.98 2.95 -7.40
C ALA A 3 5.96 1.88 -7.81
N GLN A 4 6.35 0.96 -8.69
CA GLN A 4 5.53 -0.13 -9.18
C GLN A 4 6.44 -1.29 -9.59
N LEU A 5 5.96 -2.52 -9.42
CA LEU A 5 6.57 -3.72 -9.97
C LEU A 5 5.50 -4.55 -10.68
N SER A 6 5.87 -5.08 -11.84
CA SER A 6 5.06 -6.00 -12.63
C SER A 6 5.88 -7.23 -12.96
N GLY A 7 5.37 -8.41 -12.65
CA GLY A 7 6.13 -9.65 -12.74
C GLY A 7 5.29 -10.88 -12.47
N ARG A 8 5.96 -12.03 -12.32
CA ARG A 8 5.32 -13.31 -12.05
C ARG A 8 5.33 -13.61 -10.55
N LEU A 9 4.17 -13.95 -10.01
CA LEU A 9 4.07 -14.35 -8.60
C LEU A 9 4.79 -15.68 -8.40
N VAL A 10 5.81 -15.73 -7.54
CA VAL A 10 6.57 -16.95 -7.25
C VAL A 10 5.97 -17.66 -6.04
N SER A 11 5.67 -16.91 -4.99
CA SER A 11 5.04 -17.42 -3.76
C SER A 11 4.35 -16.27 -3.02
N ALA A 12 3.36 -16.62 -2.20
CA ALA A 12 2.69 -15.68 -1.29
C ALA A 12 2.49 -16.36 0.07
N ASP A 13 2.94 -15.69 1.13
CA ASP A 13 2.76 -16.06 2.52
C ASP A 13 1.71 -15.14 3.18
N LEU A 14 1.53 -15.25 4.49
CA LEU A 14 0.57 -14.42 5.26
C LEU A 14 0.96 -12.94 5.36
N THR A 15 2.23 -12.59 5.14
CA THR A 15 2.74 -11.23 5.37
C THR A 15 3.57 -10.66 4.23
N ASN A 16 3.91 -11.49 3.25
CA ASN A 16 4.79 -11.11 2.16
C ASN A 16 4.57 -12.03 0.95
N LEU A 17 5.14 -11.63 -0.17
CA LEU A 17 5.19 -12.40 -1.40
C LEU A 17 6.54 -12.24 -2.07
N ILE A 18 6.86 -13.17 -2.98
CA ILE A 18 8.00 -13.08 -3.87
C ILE A 18 7.49 -12.85 -5.29
N LEU A 19 7.93 -11.76 -5.91
CA LEU A 19 7.61 -11.42 -7.30
C LEU A 19 8.87 -11.52 -8.16
N ASP A 20 8.88 -12.38 -9.17
CA ASP A 20 9.94 -12.43 -10.17
C ASP A 20 9.70 -11.36 -11.22
N VAL A 21 10.64 -10.44 -11.35
CA VAL A 21 10.65 -9.43 -12.41
C VAL A 21 11.87 -9.67 -13.27
N GLN A 22 11.67 -10.39 -14.38
CA GLN A 22 12.73 -10.71 -15.35
C GLN A 22 13.95 -11.40 -14.72
N GLY A 23 13.71 -12.37 -13.81
CA GLY A 23 14.77 -13.13 -13.15
C GLY A 23 15.28 -12.52 -11.83
N VAL A 24 14.74 -11.38 -11.39
CA VAL A 24 15.02 -10.80 -10.08
C VAL A 24 13.85 -11.03 -9.13
N GLY A 25 14.06 -11.81 -8.07
CA GLY A 25 13.06 -12.07 -7.04
C GLY A 25 12.98 -10.94 -6.00
N TYR A 26 11.90 -10.18 -6.02
CA TYR A 26 11.60 -9.15 -5.04
C TYR A 26 10.77 -9.71 -3.88
N LEU A 27 11.29 -9.63 -2.66
CA LEU A 27 10.51 -9.86 -1.44
C LEU A 27 9.71 -8.60 -1.12
N ILE A 28 8.39 -8.71 -1.13
CA ILE A 28 7.46 -7.58 -0.97
C ILE A 28 6.51 -7.88 0.19
N HIS A 29 6.49 -7.02 1.21
CA HIS A 29 5.52 -7.10 2.29
C HIS A 29 4.21 -6.44 1.89
N ALA A 30 3.07 -7.04 2.21
CA ALA A 30 1.78 -6.50 1.84
C ALA A 30 0.74 -6.75 2.94
N THR A 31 -0.43 -6.11 2.83
CA THR A 31 -1.55 -6.38 3.74
C THR A 31 -2.08 -7.79 3.51
N GLY A 32 -2.65 -8.40 4.56
CA GLY A 32 -3.25 -9.73 4.43
C GLY A 32 -4.38 -9.76 3.39
N ARG A 33 -5.08 -8.62 3.19
CA ARG A 33 -6.12 -8.47 2.18
C ARG A 33 -5.55 -8.47 0.76
N THR A 34 -4.47 -7.73 0.53
CA THR A 34 -3.79 -7.71 -0.76
C THR A 34 -3.26 -9.10 -1.10
N LEU A 35 -2.63 -9.79 -0.14
CA LEU A 35 -2.13 -11.16 -0.32
C LEU A 35 -3.27 -12.17 -0.61
N ALA A 36 -4.44 -11.99 0.00
CA ALA A 36 -5.60 -12.84 -0.29
C ALA A 36 -6.22 -12.61 -1.68
N GLN A 37 -5.93 -11.48 -2.33
CA GLN A 37 -6.52 -11.08 -3.62
C GLN A 37 -5.50 -11.07 -4.77
N ILE A 38 -4.23 -11.38 -4.50
CA ILE A 38 -3.13 -11.15 -5.44
C ILE A 38 -3.06 -12.15 -6.60
N GLY A 39 -3.70 -13.32 -6.45
CA GLY A 39 -3.65 -14.42 -7.43
C GLY A 39 -2.91 -15.65 -6.91
N GLN A 40 -2.53 -16.55 -7.81
CA GLN A 40 -1.83 -17.80 -7.51
C GLN A 40 -0.37 -17.77 -8.02
N PRO A 41 0.54 -18.57 -7.42
CA PRO A 41 1.88 -18.75 -7.95
C PRO A 41 1.86 -19.09 -9.45
N GLY A 42 2.57 -18.29 -10.24
CA GLY A 42 2.61 -18.39 -11.70
C GLY A 42 1.85 -17.28 -12.43
N ASP A 43 0.97 -16.54 -11.75
CA ASP A 43 0.18 -15.45 -12.35
C ASP A 43 1.02 -14.19 -12.58
N MET A 44 0.61 -13.41 -13.58
CA MET A 44 1.15 -12.06 -13.79
C MET A 44 0.46 -11.08 -12.84
N VAL A 45 1.26 -10.37 -12.06
CA VAL A 45 0.81 -9.47 -11.01
C VAL A 45 1.47 -8.11 -11.18
N THR A 46 0.72 -7.05 -10.91
CA THR A 46 1.24 -5.68 -10.79
C THR A 46 0.89 -5.13 -9.41
N LEU A 47 1.88 -4.55 -8.74
CA LEU A 47 1.75 -3.95 -7.42
C LEU A 47 2.27 -2.52 -7.45
N VAL A 48 1.54 -1.62 -6.79
CA VAL A 48 2.07 -0.31 -6.42
C VAL A 48 2.97 -0.52 -5.21
N THR A 49 4.17 0.06 -5.21
CA THR A 49 5.18 -0.25 -4.19
C THR A 49 5.70 0.98 -3.46
N GLU A 50 6.07 0.79 -2.20
CA GLU A 50 6.80 1.75 -1.38
C GLU A 50 8.10 1.14 -0.88
N LEU A 51 9.23 1.74 -1.25
CA LEU A 51 10.55 1.34 -0.73
C LEU A 51 10.87 2.18 0.51
N LEU A 52 10.98 1.52 1.66
CA LEU A 52 11.36 2.15 2.91
C LEU A 52 12.83 1.86 3.21
N VAL A 53 13.61 2.94 3.30
CA VAL A 53 15.06 2.90 3.51
C VAL A 53 15.35 3.27 4.96
N ARG A 54 16.04 2.38 5.68
CA ARG A 54 16.64 2.63 6.99
C ARG A 54 18.16 2.45 6.88
N GLU A 55 18.90 2.78 7.93
CA GLU A 55 20.37 2.67 7.94
C GLU A 55 20.88 1.26 7.60
N ASP A 56 20.16 0.23 8.01
CA ASP A 56 20.56 -1.18 7.93
C ASP A 56 19.67 -2.02 7.00
N SER A 57 18.60 -1.43 6.45
CA SER A 57 17.56 -2.20 5.77
C SER A 57 16.87 -1.45 4.64
N LEU A 58 16.61 -2.18 3.56
CA LEU A 58 15.77 -1.77 2.44
C LEU A 58 14.56 -2.70 2.44
N THR A 59 13.37 -2.17 2.72
CA THR A 59 12.14 -2.98 2.78
C THR A 59 11.15 -2.50 1.75
N LEU A 60 10.68 -3.40 0.90
CA LEU A 60 9.61 -3.13 -0.06
C LEU A 60 8.25 -3.48 0.53
N TYR A 61 7.32 -2.56 0.39
CA TYR A 61 5.91 -2.74 0.68
C TYR A 61 5.10 -2.67 -0.61
N GLY A 62 4.10 -3.53 -0.77
CA GLY A 62 3.26 -3.63 -1.95
C GLY A 62 1.78 -3.45 -1.62
N PHE A 63 1.07 -2.80 -2.53
CA PHE A 63 -0.33 -2.42 -2.41
C PHE A 63 -1.06 -2.73 -3.72
N LYS A 64 -2.34 -3.09 -3.63
CA LYS A 64 -3.13 -3.41 -4.82
C LYS A 64 -3.36 -2.17 -5.70
N ASP A 65 -3.43 -1.00 -5.05
CA ASP A 65 -3.73 0.27 -5.69
C ASP A 65 -3.08 1.44 -4.94
N THR A 66 -3.21 2.62 -5.52
CA THR A 66 -2.63 3.86 -5.02
C THR A 66 -3.34 4.39 -3.79
N ALA A 67 -4.62 4.05 -3.58
CA ALA A 67 -5.37 4.48 -2.40
C ALA A 67 -4.89 3.75 -1.15
N GLU A 68 -4.64 2.43 -1.26
CA GLU A 68 -4.04 1.64 -0.20
C GLU A 68 -2.61 2.11 0.13
N GLN A 69 -1.79 2.40 -0.90
CA GLN A 69 -0.46 3.00 -0.70
C GLN A 69 -0.53 4.36 0.00
N ALA A 70 -1.46 5.24 -0.41
CA ALA A 70 -1.63 6.56 0.18
C ALA A 70 -2.04 6.46 1.65
N ALA A 71 -2.96 5.55 1.98
CA ALA A 71 -3.35 5.29 3.36
C ALA A 71 -2.18 4.78 4.21
N PHE A 72 -1.34 3.88 3.66
CA PHE A 72 -0.13 3.41 4.33
C PHE A 72 0.84 4.56 4.62
N ARG A 73 1.14 5.40 3.62
CA ARG A 73 2.00 6.58 3.79
C ARG A 73 1.43 7.56 4.83
N MET A 74 0.12 7.79 4.80
CA MET A 74 -0.56 8.66 5.76
C MET A 74 -0.40 8.14 7.19
N LEU A 75 -0.63 6.84 7.41
CA LEU A 75 -0.46 6.19 8.70
C LEU A 75 0.98 6.35 9.23
N GLN A 76 1.99 6.21 8.37
CA GLN A 76 3.39 6.38 8.77
C GLN A 76 3.76 7.81 9.21
N THR A 77 2.92 8.82 8.94
CA THR A 77 3.14 10.17 9.46
C THR A 77 2.79 10.31 10.94
N VAL A 78 2.06 9.34 11.51
CA VAL A 78 1.64 9.37 12.93
C VAL A 78 2.77 8.85 13.82
N GLN A 79 3.11 9.62 14.85
CA GLN A 79 4.19 9.22 15.76
C GLN A 79 3.86 7.91 16.49
N GLY A 80 4.73 6.91 16.34
CA GLY A 80 4.56 5.58 16.93
C GLY A 80 3.90 4.57 16.01
N VAL A 81 3.52 4.96 14.79
CA VAL A 81 3.02 4.05 13.75
C VAL A 81 4.16 3.71 12.79
N GLY A 82 4.76 2.53 12.97
CA GLY A 82 5.70 1.96 12.01
C GLY A 82 4.99 1.16 10.91
N ALA A 83 5.74 0.73 9.91
CA ALA A 83 5.21 -0.02 8.77
C ALA A 83 4.41 -1.28 9.15
N LYS A 84 4.86 -2.06 10.15
CA LYS A 84 4.11 -3.24 10.64
C LYS A 84 2.73 -2.86 11.21
N ALA A 85 2.69 -1.79 12.01
CA ALA A 85 1.45 -1.28 12.57
C ALA A 85 0.52 -0.77 11.45
N ALA A 86 1.06 -0.05 10.46
CA ALA A 86 0.29 0.42 9.32
C ALA A 86 -0.30 -0.72 8.48
N LEU A 87 0.48 -1.78 8.18
CA LEU A 87 -0.02 -2.98 7.50
C LEU A 87 -1.09 -3.72 8.31
N SER A 88 -0.93 -3.80 9.64
CA SER A 88 -1.91 -4.41 10.54
C SER A 88 -3.25 -3.65 10.47
N ILE A 89 -3.18 -2.31 10.57
CA ILE A 89 -4.35 -1.43 10.42
C ILE A 89 -5.02 -1.64 9.08
N LEU A 90 -4.27 -1.63 7.97
CA LEU A 90 -4.84 -1.79 6.63
C LEU A 90 -5.35 -3.20 6.34
N THR A 91 -4.84 -4.21 7.05
CA THR A 91 -5.37 -5.57 7.00
C THR A 91 -6.74 -5.65 7.68
N THR A 92 -6.93 -4.94 8.80
CA THR A 92 -8.21 -4.89 9.52
C THR A 92 -9.20 -3.91 8.88
N LEU A 93 -8.72 -2.76 8.41
CA LEU A 93 -9.52 -1.64 7.92
C LEU A 93 -8.98 -1.18 6.55
N PRO A 94 -9.69 -1.40 5.44
CA PRO A 94 -9.29 -0.87 4.14
C PRO A 94 -9.26 0.66 4.17
N ALA A 95 -8.62 1.27 3.18
CA ALA A 95 -8.44 2.73 3.09
C ALA A 95 -9.74 3.52 3.29
N ASP A 96 -10.85 3.09 2.69
CA ASP A 96 -12.17 3.72 2.87
C ASP A 96 -12.70 3.63 4.30
N GLU A 97 -12.70 2.44 4.90
CA GLU A 97 -13.17 2.25 6.29
C GLU A 97 -12.27 2.96 7.29
N LEU A 98 -10.95 2.99 7.05
CA LEU A 98 -10.01 3.77 7.86
C LEU A 98 -10.36 5.25 7.80
N SER A 99 -10.64 5.78 6.60
CA SER A 99 -11.04 7.18 6.40
C SER A 99 -12.34 7.49 7.15
N GLN A 100 -13.33 6.60 7.06
CA GLN A 100 -14.60 6.74 7.80
C GLN A 100 -14.38 6.69 9.31
N ALA A 101 -13.56 5.76 9.82
CA ALA A 101 -13.25 5.66 11.24
C ALA A 101 -12.59 6.94 11.77
N ILE A 102 -11.69 7.55 10.99
CA ILE A 102 -11.05 8.82 11.38
C ILE A 102 -12.06 9.97 11.39
N LEU A 103 -12.91 10.09 10.36
CA LEU A 103 -13.95 11.14 10.30
C LEU A 103 -14.97 11.01 11.43
N ALA A 104 -15.35 9.79 11.79
CA ALA A 104 -16.27 9.51 12.89
C ALA A 104 -15.61 9.60 14.28
N GLY A 105 -14.28 9.75 14.35
CA GLY A 105 -13.55 9.70 15.61
C GLY A 105 -13.56 8.33 16.28
N ASP A 106 -13.84 7.25 15.54
CA ASP A 106 -14.01 5.89 16.06
C ASP A 106 -12.66 5.20 16.30
N LYS A 107 -12.03 5.54 17.42
CA LYS A 107 -10.80 4.89 17.89
C LYS A 107 -10.99 3.41 18.21
N ALA A 108 -12.21 2.95 18.54
CA ALA A 108 -12.45 1.56 18.89
C ALA A 108 -12.31 0.68 17.66
N MET A 109 -12.74 1.17 16.50
CA MET A 109 -12.54 0.52 15.21
C MET A 109 -11.04 0.36 14.89
N VAL A 110 -10.25 1.43 15.05
CA VAL A 110 -8.78 1.40 14.81
C VAL A 110 -8.04 0.49 15.80
N SER A 111 -8.50 0.41 17.06
CA SER A 111 -7.90 -0.45 18.10
C SER A 111 -8.10 -1.95 17.87
N ARG A 112 -8.90 -2.36 16.86
CA ARG A 112 -9.07 -3.78 16.49
C ARG A 112 -7.85 -4.37 15.78
N ALA A 113 -7.01 -3.52 15.20
CA ALA A 113 -5.81 -3.96 14.53
C ALA A 113 -4.77 -4.48 15.53
N ASP A 114 -4.10 -5.57 15.16
CA ASP A 114 -3.08 -6.20 16.01
C ASP A 114 -1.95 -5.22 16.33
N GLY A 115 -1.57 -5.15 17.61
CA GLY A 115 -0.55 -4.22 18.10
C GLY A 115 -1.00 -2.77 18.28
N ILE A 116 -2.28 -2.44 18.05
CA ILE A 116 -2.79 -1.06 18.22
C ILE A 116 -3.53 -0.90 19.55
N GLY A 117 -2.83 -0.34 20.54
CA GLY A 117 -3.42 -0.01 21.84
C GLY A 117 -4.31 1.25 21.81
N PRO A 118 -5.14 1.47 22.84
CA PRO A 118 -6.11 2.56 22.89
C PRO A 118 -5.48 3.96 22.82
N LYS A 119 -4.27 4.12 23.39
CA LYS A 119 -3.51 5.38 23.31
C LYS A 119 -3.06 5.69 21.88
N LEU A 120 -2.56 4.67 21.17
CA LEU A 120 -2.09 4.82 19.80
C LEU A 120 -3.28 5.06 18.86
N ALA A 121 -4.38 4.33 19.02
CA ALA A 121 -5.60 4.56 18.26
C ALA A 121 -6.14 5.99 18.42
N GLN A 122 -6.20 6.52 19.65
CA GLN A 122 -6.61 7.90 19.88
C GLN A 122 -5.69 8.90 19.16
N ARG A 123 -4.38 8.64 19.19
CA ARG A 123 -3.39 9.48 18.50
C ARG A 123 -3.60 9.46 16.99
N ILE A 124 -3.79 8.28 16.40
CA ILE A 124 -4.05 8.11 14.96
C ILE A 124 -5.27 8.94 14.56
N ILE A 125 -6.39 8.79 15.26
CA ILE A 125 -7.61 9.55 14.98
C ILE A 125 -7.34 11.06 15.05
N ASN A 126 -6.71 11.54 16.12
CA ASN A 126 -6.48 12.97 16.32
C ASN A 126 -5.52 13.56 15.27
N GLU A 127 -4.40 12.90 14.98
CA GLU A 127 -3.41 13.43 14.04
C GLU A 127 -3.91 13.37 12.58
N LEU A 128 -4.65 12.32 12.22
CA LEU A 128 -5.12 12.13 10.84
C LEU A 128 -6.40 12.89 10.52
N ALA A 129 -7.25 13.19 11.51
CA ALA A 129 -8.45 14.02 11.29
C ALA A 129 -8.12 15.39 10.67
N HIS A 130 -6.94 15.93 10.97
CA HIS A 130 -6.46 17.20 10.41
C HIS A 130 -5.85 17.06 9.01
N LYS A 131 -5.51 15.84 8.56
CA LYS A 131 -4.77 15.56 7.31
C LYS A 131 -5.64 15.02 6.17
N LEU A 132 -6.76 14.36 6.49
CA LEU A 132 -7.72 13.87 5.52
C LEU A 132 -8.22 14.91 4.50
N PRO A 133 -8.48 16.19 4.85
CA PRO A 133 -8.94 17.16 3.85
C PRO A 133 -7.90 17.48 2.75
N ALA A 134 -6.62 17.14 2.95
CA ALA A 134 -5.55 17.47 2.00
C ALA A 134 -5.14 16.29 1.08
N SER A 135 -5.38 15.04 1.45
CA SER A 135 -4.80 13.86 0.75
C SER A 135 -5.71 13.22 -0.30
N LEU A 136 -7.01 13.50 -0.31
CA LEU A 136 -7.96 12.92 -1.29
C LEU A 136 -7.85 13.53 -2.69
N ASN A 137 -7.04 14.57 -2.89
CA ASN A 137 -6.98 15.33 -4.14
C ASN A 137 -5.76 15.04 -5.02
N THR A 138 -4.99 13.98 -4.73
CA THR A 138 -3.80 13.63 -5.54
C THR A 138 -3.83 12.15 -5.93
N GLY A 139 -4.71 11.80 -6.86
CA GLY A 139 -4.59 10.54 -7.62
C GLY A 139 -3.55 10.71 -8.72
N PRO A 140 -2.74 9.68 -9.04
CA PRO A 140 -1.87 9.75 -10.21
C PRO A 140 -2.72 9.86 -11.47
N ALA A 141 -2.41 10.86 -12.31
CA ALA A 141 -3.05 11.01 -13.59
C ALA A 141 -2.90 9.72 -14.42
N PRO A 142 -3.96 9.25 -15.09
CA PRO A 142 -3.84 8.09 -15.97
C PRO A 142 -2.79 8.38 -17.04
N PHE A 143 -1.77 7.53 -17.11
CA PHE A 143 -0.78 7.56 -18.18
C PHE A 143 -1.41 6.90 -19.40
N ASP A 144 -1.95 7.71 -20.31
CA ASP A 144 -2.52 7.24 -21.56
C ASP A 144 -1.40 6.71 -22.47
N LEU A 145 -1.34 5.38 -22.62
CA LEU A 145 -0.36 4.68 -23.46
C LEU A 145 -0.83 4.53 -24.92
N ALA A 146 -1.92 5.19 -25.33
CA ALA A 146 -2.43 5.13 -26.70
C ALA A 146 -1.89 6.28 -27.59
N SER A 147 -0.58 6.33 -27.85
CA SER A 147 -0.06 7.05 -29.04
C SER A 147 1.35 6.63 -29.44
N ALA A 148 1.60 5.32 -29.60
CA ALA A 148 2.76 4.85 -30.33
C ALA A 148 2.39 4.64 -31.82
N GLY A 149 2.50 5.72 -32.59
CA GLY A 149 3.06 5.74 -33.95
C GLY A 149 2.37 4.91 -35.04
N GLY A 150 1.55 5.60 -35.84
CA GLY A 150 1.26 5.19 -37.21
C GLY A 150 2.54 5.20 -38.06
N LEU A 151 2.82 4.08 -38.73
CA LEU A 151 3.79 4.01 -39.81
C LEU A 151 3.06 4.28 -41.12
N GLU A 152 2.95 5.55 -41.50
CA GLU A 152 2.67 5.96 -42.87
C GLU A 152 3.94 5.76 -43.70
N GLY A 153 3.93 4.75 -44.58
CA GLY A 153 4.94 4.59 -45.61
C GLY A 153 4.70 5.57 -46.76
N CYS A 154 5.63 6.51 -46.94
CA CYS A 154 5.84 7.24 -48.19
C CYS A 154 6.84 6.47 -49.06
N GLY A 155 6.53 6.31 -50.35
CA GLY A 155 7.47 5.91 -51.41
C GLY A 155 7.09 4.64 -52.14
#